data_AF-A0A354BWN2-F1
#
_entry.id   AF-A0A354BWN2-F1
#
_cell.length_a   1.000
_cell.length_b   1.000
_cell.length_c   1.000
_cell.angle_alpha   90.00
_cell.angle_beta   90.00
_cell.angle_gamma   90.00
#
_symmetry.space_group_name_H-M   'P 1'
#
loop_
_entity.id
_entity.type
_entity.pdbx_description
1 polymer ?
#
loop_
_entity_poly.entity_id
_entity_poly.type
_entity_poly.pdbx_seq_one_letter_code
_entity_poly.pdbx_strand_id
1 'polypeptide(L)'
;MNILTHLKSGAVRSLKAWKGVLVIWILIFSLVSLIAFPLKSGLKSLIGSSMITELLYDSINADVITDMSKGLASLIPAITSGFLLVFFLGFIMNAFLTGGLFSILGNKNSKPSLALFFAGGAANFWS
;
A
#
# COMPACT_ATOMS: atom_id res chain seq x y z
N MET A 1 0.07 34.67 19.89
CA MET A 1 -0.11 33.32 19.30
C MET A 1 1.22 32.60 19.31
N ASN A 2 1.41 31.58 20.14
CA ASN A 2 2.68 30.85 20.21
C ASN A 2 2.66 29.66 19.25
N ILE A 3 3.21 29.82 18.05
CA ILE A 3 3.35 28.75 17.04
C ILE A 3 3.92 27.46 17.64
N LEU A 4 4.93 27.58 18.51
CA LEU A 4 5.57 26.47 19.21
C LEU A 4 4.61 25.65 20.08
N THR A 5 3.65 26.29 20.74
CA THR A 5 2.66 25.57 21.56
C THR A 5 1.67 24.78 20.72
N HIS A 6 1.30 25.30 19.54
CA HIS A 6 0.40 24.61 18.62
C HIS A 6 1.10 23.39 17.98
N LEU A 7 2.34 23.56 17.53
CA LEU A 7 3.18 22.47 17.00
C LEU A 7 3.37 21.35 18.03
N LYS A 8 3.74 21.69 19.27
CA LYS A 8 3.90 20.71 20.35
C LYS A 8 2.59 19.97 20.64
N SER A 9 1.47 20.70 20.68
CA SER A 9 0.15 20.08 20.92
C SER A 9 -0.27 19.16 19.78
N GLY A 10 0.03 19.53 18.53
CA GLY A 10 -0.23 18.72 17.34
C GLY A 10 0.58 17.43 17.35
N ALA A 11 1.89 17.52 17.61
CA ALA A 11 2.79 16.36 17.68
C ALA A 11 2.34 15.34 18.75
N VAL A 12 1.97 15.82 19.95
CA VAL A 12 1.47 14.95 21.02
C VAL A 12 0.16 14.26 20.63
N ARG A 13 -0.73 14.94 19.90
CA ARG A 13 -1.99 14.34 19.42
C ARG A 13 -1.76 13.30 18.35
N SER A 14 -0.84 13.54 17.41
CA SER A 14 -0.45 12.55 16.40
C SER A 14 0.12 11.29 17.04
N LEU A 15 0.95 11.43 18.07
CA LEU A 15 1.45 10.29 18.87
C LEU A 15 0.33 9.51 19.55
N LYS A 16 -0.69 10.20 20.07
CA LYS A 16 -1.86 9.54 20.69
C LYS A 16 -2.77 8.83 19.68
N ALA A 17 -2.70 9.18 18.40
CA ALA A 17 -3.44 8.53 17.31
C ALA A 17 -2.77 7.24 16.78
N TRP A 18 -1.71 6.75 17.44
CA TRP A 18 -0.93 5.58 17.01
C TRP A 18 -1.76 4.33 16.64
N LYS A 19 -2.89 4.09 17.33
CA LYS A 19 -3.78 2.96 17.01
C LYS A 19 -4.39 3.08 15.61
N GLY A 20 -4.80 4.29 15.22
CA GLY A 20 -5.31 4.54 13.86
C GLY A 20 -4.20 4.41 12.82
N VAL A 21 -2.99 4.91 13.15
CA VAL A 21 -1.81 4.76 12.28
C VAL A 21 -1.45 3.29 12.06
N LEU A 22 -1.50 2.45 13.11
CA LEU A 22 -1.28 1.01 12.98
C LEU A 22 -2.30 0.33 12.06
N VAL A 23 -3.58 0.69 12.18
CA VAL A 23 -4.62 0.16 11.28
C VAL A 23 -4.31 0.53 9.84
N ILE A 24 -3.94 1.78 9.58
CA ILE A 24 -3.56 2.26 8.24
C ILE A 24 -2.37 1.46 7.70
N TRP A 25 -1.34 1.25 8.53
CA TRP A 25 -0.17 0.47 8.15
C TRP A 25 -0.51 -0.96 7.76
N ILE A 26 -1.31 -1.66 8.57
CA ILE A 26 -1.73 -3.04 8.28
C ILE A 26 -2.53 -3.10 6.98
N LEU A 27 -3.42 -2.13 6.75
CA LEU A 27 -4.25 -2.08 5.56
C LEU A 27 -3.45 -1.78 4.29
N ILE A 28 -2.52 -0.81 4.34
CA ILE A 28 -1.61 -0.52 3.22
C ILE A 28 -0.70 -1.71 2.96
N PHE A 29 -0.17 -2.35 4.01
CA PHE A 29 0.65 -3.55 3.87
C PHE A 29 -0.11 -4.68 3.18
N SER A 30 -1.39 -4.88 3.53
CA SER A 30 -2.27 -5.84 2.86
C SER A 30 -2.44 -5.52 1.38
N LEU A 31 -2.77 -4.26 1.03
CA LEU A 31 -2.90 -3.80 -0.36
C LEU A 31 -1.62 -4.03 -1.17
N VAL A 32 -0.46 -3.68 -0.63
CA VAL A 32 0.83 -3.88 -1.29
C VAL A 32 1.12 -5.37 -1.48
N SER A 33 0.78 -6.20 -0.49
CA SER A 33 0.98 -7.65 -0.56
C SER A 33 0.19 -8.31 -1.69
N LEU A 34 -1.00 -7.79 -2.02
CA LEU A 34 -1.81 -8.29 -3.14
C LEU A 34 -1.11 -8.17 -4.50
N ILE A 35 -0.23 -7.17 -4.68
CA ILE A 35 0.57 -6.99 -5.90
C ILE A 35 1.93 -7.67 -5.76
N ALA A 36 2.59 -7.48 -4.61
CA ALA A 36 3.95 -7.95 -4.39
C ALA A 36 4.05 -9.48 -4.43
N PHE A 37 3.04 -10.21 -3.94
CA PHE A 37 3.04 -11.67 -3.94
C PHE A 37 2.99 -12.28 -5.36
N PRO A 38 2.02 -11.96 -6.23
CA PRO A 38 2.00 -12.45 -7.60
C PRO A 38 3.20 -11.95 -8.41
N LEU A 39 3.67 -10.72 -8.19
CA LEU A 39 4.86 -10.19 -8.83
C LEU A 39 6.10 -11.05 -8.48
N LYS A 40 6.30 -11.35 -7.19
CA LYS A 40 7.40 -12.19 -6.72
C LYS A 40 7.32 -13.59 -7.30
N SER A 41 6.12 -14.19 -7.31
CA SER A 41 5.90 -15.53 -7.87
C SER A 41 6.18 -15.55 -9.38
N GLY A 42 5.67 -14.56 -10.12
CA GLY A 42 5.90 -14.40 -11.55
C GLY A 42 7.37 -14.23 -11.90
N LEU A 43 8.06 -13.30 -11.22
CA LEU A 43 9.50 -13.09 -11.42
C LEU A 43 10.32 -14.34 -11.07
N LYS A 44 9.96 -15.07 -10.01
CA LYS A 44 10.62 -16.34 -9.67
C LYS A 44 10.38 -17.40 -10.74
N SER A 45 9.21 -17.43 -11.36
CA SER A 45 8.92 -18.34 -12.48
C SER A 45 9.68 -17.96 -13.75
N LEU A 46 9.97 -16.67 -13.98
CA LEU A 46 10.73 -16.20 -15.14
C LEU A 46 12.24 -16.38 -15.00
N ILE A 47 12.78 -16.07 -13.82
CA ILE A 47 14.23 -15.99 -13.60
C ILE A 47 14.75 -17.28 -12.95
N GLY A 48 13.90 -17.95 -12.17
CA GLY A 48 14.27 -19.10 -11.35
C GLY A 48 14.26 -20.45 -12.07
N SER A 49 14.00 -20.50 -13.39
CA SER A 49 14.34 -21.69 -14.14
C SER A 49 15.87 -21.75 -14.23
N SER A 50 16.47 -22.76 -13.59
CA SER A 50 17.93 -22.96 -13.51
C SER A 50 18.64 -22.85 -14.87
N MET A 51 17.91 -23.16 -15.94
CA MET A 51 18.39 -23.10 -17.32
C MET A 51 18.60 -21.67 -17.84
N ILE A 52 17.74 -20.71 -17.49
CA ILE A 52 17.89 -19.30 -17.91
C ILE A 52 19.06 -18.64 -17.19
N THR A 53 19.27 -18.98 -15.92
CA THR A 53 20.37 -18.43 -15.11
C THR A 53 21.74 -18.96 -15.54
N GLU A 54 21.84 -20.25 -15.89
CA GLU A 54 23.06 -20.82 -16.51
C GLU A 54 23.33 -20.23 -17.90
N LEU A 55 22.30 -20.13 -18.76
CA LEU A 55 22.47 -19.57 -20.10
C LEU A 55 22.90 -18.09 -20.05
N LEU A 56 22.31 -17.28 -19.17
CA LEU A 56 22.73 -15.88 -18.96
C LEU A 56 24.16 -15.73 -18.42
N TYR A 57 24.66 -16.73 -17.69
CA TYR A 57 26.03 -16.74 -17.17
C TYR A 57 27.05 -17.06 -18.26
N ASP A 58 26.73 -18.00 -19.16
CA ASP A 58 27.64 -18.42 -20.23
C ASP A 58 27.58 -17.53 -21.48
N SER A 59 26.41 -17.04 -21.89
CA SER A 59 26.27 -16.04 -22.97
C SER A 59 24.86 -15.45 -23.02
N ILE A 60 24.75 -14.12 -23.20
CA ILE A 60 23.45 -13.50 -23.50
C ILE A 60 23.02 -13.91 -24.91
N ASN A 61 22.32 -15.03 -25.00
CA ASN A 61 21.82 -15.58 -26.26
C ASN A 61 20.46 -14.94 -26.59
N ALA A 62 20.22 -14.68 -27.87
CA ALA A 62 18.99 -14.02 -28.33
C ALA A 62 17.75 -14.80 -27.89
N ASP A 63 17.82 -16.13 -27.90
CA ASP A 63 16.73 -17.03 -27.48
C ASP A 63 16.28 -16.78 -26.03
N VAL A 64 17.23 -16.55 -25.11
CA VAL A 64 16.95 -16.27 -23.70
C VAL A 64 16.22 -14.94 -23.54
N ILE A 65 16.64 -13.91 -24.28
CA ILE A 65 15.96 -12.61 -24.30
C ILE A 65 14.52 -12.77 -24.82
N THR A 66 14.33 -13.53 -25.90
CA THR A 66 12.98 -13.78 -26.46
C THR A 66 12.07 -14.49 -25.47
N ASP A 67 12.54 -15.51 -24.75
CA ASP A 67 11.71 -16.25 -23.80
C ASP A 67 11.40 -15.45 -22.53
N MET A 68 12.36 -14.66 -22.03
CA MET A 68 12.08 -13.68 -20.98
C MET A 68 11.07 -12.62 -21.44
N SER A 69 11.17 -12.15 -22.69
CA SER A 69 10.24 -11.15 -23.24
C SER A 69 8.82 -11.68 -23.37
N LYS A 70 8.64 -12.94 -23.79
CA LYS A 70 7.32 -13.60 -23.86
C LYS A 70 6.72 -13.78 -22.46
N GLY A 71 7.55 -14.17 -21.50
CA GLY A 71 7.12 -14.31 -20.11
C GLY A 71 6.77 -12.97 -19.43
N LEU A 72 7.50 -11.90 -19.75
CA LEU A 72 7.14 -10.53 -19.34
C LEU A 72 5.84 -10.06 -20.01
N ALA A 73 5.65 -10.37 -21.28
CA ALA A 73 4.45 -10.00 -22.04
C ALA A 73 3.17 -10.66 -21.49
N SER A 74 3.26 -11.83 -20.86
CA SER A 74 2.12 -12.46 -20.18
C SER A 74 1.93 -11.99 -18.74
N LEU A 75 2.99 -11.61 -18.04
CA LEU A 75 2.94 -11.07 -16.68
C LEU A 75 2.40 -9.64 -16.61
N ILE A 76 2.77 -8.77 -17.56
CA ILE A 76 2.36 -7.36 -17.56
C ILE A 76 0.82 -7.20 -17.56
N PRO A 77 0.05 -7.87 -18.44
CA PRO A 77 -1.41 -7.76 -18.44
C PRO A 77 -2.05 -8.29 -17.15
N ALA A 78 -1.52 -9.40 -16.59
CA ALA A 78 -1.99 -10.00 -15.35
C ALA A 78 -1.77 -9.08 -14.13
N ILE A 79 -0.65 -8.35 -14.11
CA ILE A 79 -0.36 -7.35 -13.08
C ILE A 79 -1.22 -6.10 -13.30
N THR A 80 -1.37 -5.64 -14.54
CA THR A 80 -2.09 -4.40 -14.87
C THR A 80 -3.57 -4.49 -14.53
N SER A 81 -4.21 -5.63 -14.77
CA SER A 81 -5.62 -5.85 -14.43
C SER A 81 -5.88 -5.84 -12.92
N GLY A 82 -5.00 -6.47 -12.13
CA GLY A 82 -5.06 -6.44 -10.67
C GLY A 82 -4.67 -5.08 -10.08
N PHE A 83 -3.69 -4.40 -10.69
CA PHE A 83 -3.19 -3.11 -10.25
C PHE A 83 -4.28 -2.03 -10.24
N LEU A 84 -5.09 -1.96 -11.30
CA LEU A 84 -6.15 -0.96 -11.38
C LEU A 84 -7.17 -1.13 -10.25
N LEU A 85 -7.56 -2.37 -9.94
CA LEU A 85 -8.46 -2.65 -8.83
C LEU A 85 -7.83 -2.28 -7.48
N VAL A 86 -6.58 -2.67 -7.24
CA VAL A 86 -5.85 -2.33 -6.00
C VAL A 86 -5.67 -0.82 -5.86
N PHE A 87 -5.43 -0.12 -6.97
CA PHE A 87 -5.33 1.34 -7.00
C PHE A 87 -6.64 2.01 -6.60
N PHE A 88 -7.78 1.60 -7.19
CA PHE A 88 -9.09 2.11 -6.83
C PHE A 88 -9.45 1.81 -5.37
N LEU A 89 -9.19 0.58 -4.91
CA LEU A 89 -9.41 0.20 -3.52
C LEU A 89 -8.56 1.04 -2.58
N GLY A 90 -7.28 1.24 -2.92
CA GLY A 90 -6.35 2.06 -2.18
C GLY A 90 -6.77 3.52 -2.12
N PHE A 91 -7.29 4.07 -3.21
CA PHE A 91 -7.83 5.43 -3.26
C PHE A 91 -9.03 5.60 -2.33
N ILE A 92 -10.02 4.71 -2.43
CA ILE A 92 -11.22 4.69 -1.58
C ILE A 92 -10.83 4.54 -0.11
N MET A 93 -9.96 3.58 0.20
CA MET A 93 -9.48 3.35 1.56
C MET A 93 -8.72 4.55 2.09
N ASN A 94 -7.88 5.19 1.28
CA ASN A 94 -7.13 6.38 1.71
C ASN A 94 -8.09 7.52 2.10
N ALA A 95 -9.11 7.79 1.28
CA ALA A 95 -10.12 8.80 1.60
C ALA A 95 -10.82 8.50 2.94
N PHE A 96 -11.26 7.24 3.14
CA PHE A 96 -11.91 6.81 4.38
C PHE A 96 -10.98 6.92 5.60
N LEU A 97 -9.76 6.39 5.51
CA LEU A 97 -8.79 6.35 6.60
C LEU A 97 -8.32 7.76 7.00
N THR A 98 -8.18 8.64 6.01
CA THR A 98 -7.83 10.05 6.22
C THR A 98 -8.94 10.80 6.97
N GLY A 99 -10.21 10.58 6.61
CA GLY A 99 -11.36 11.09 7.37
C GLY A 99 -11.38 10.59 8.82
N GLY A 100 -11.05 9.32 9.05
CA GLY A 100 -10.91 8.77 10.40
C GLY A 100 -9.79 9.41 11.21
N LEU A 101 -8.62 9.63 10.60
CA LEU A 101 -7.49 10.32 11.24
C LEU A 101 -7.84 11.76 11.63
N PHE A 102 -8.49 12.50 10.73
CA PHE A 102 -8.90 13.88 11.02
C PHE A 102 -9.91 13.95 12.16
N SER A 103 -10.84 13.00 12.25
CA SER A 103 -11.77 12.92 13.38
C SER A 103 -11.07 12.72 14.72
N ILE A 104 -10.03 11.88 14.78
CA ILE A 104 -9.21 11.71 16.00
C ILE A 104 -8.45 13.01 16.34
N LEU A 105 -7.85 13.65 15.35
CA LEU A 105 -6.97 14.81 15.58
C LEU A 105 -7.75 16.10 15.89
N GLY A 106 -8.94 16.25 15.28
CA GLY A 106 -9.83 17.40 15.42
C GLY A 106 -10.57 17.40 16.77
N ASN A 107 -10.86 16.23 17.34
CA ASN A 107 -11.55 16.14 18.62
C ASN A 107 -10.62 16.42 19.80
N LYS A 108 -10.81 17.59 20.44
CA LYS A 108 -9.98 18.02 21.58
C LYS A 108 -10.32 17.30 22.90
N ASN A 109 -11.55 16.81 23.04
CA ASN A 109 -12.11 16.36 24.32
C ASN A 109 -12.29 14.84 24.43
N SER A 110 -12.31 14.12 23.30
CA SER A 110 -12.50 12.67 23.27
C SER A 110 -11.17 11.93 23.31
N LYS A 111 -11.12 10.83 24.09
CA LYS A 111 -9.96 9.93 24.05
C LYS A 111 -9.88 9.30 22.64
N PRO A 112 -8.69 9.23 22.03
CA PRO A 112 -8.51 8.58 20.74
C PRO A 112 -8.89 7.11 20.86
N SER A 113 -9.89 6.70 20.08
CA SER A 113 -10.39 5.33 20.05
C SER A 113 -10.61 4.87 18.61
N LEU A 114 -10.57 3.57 18.40
CA LEU A 114 -10.87 2.99 17.08
C LEU A 114 -12.33 3.23 16.68
N ALA A 115 -13.25 3.26 17.64
CA ALA A 115 -14.65 3.59 17.36
C ALA A 115 -14.77 5.01 16.77
N LEU A 116 -14.06 6.00 17.36
CA LEU A 116 -14.02 7.37 16.85
C LEU A 116 -13.35 7.44 15.46
N PHE A 117 -12.32 6.63 15.23
CA PHE A 117 -11.65 6.51 13.94
C PHE A 117 -12.61 6.05 12.83
N PHE A 118 -13.28 4.93 13.03
CA PHE A 118 -14.20 4.36 12.03
C PHE A 118 -15.46 5.20 11.85
N ALA A 119 -16.02 5.75 12.95
CA ALA A 119 -17.15 6.67 12.87
C ALA A 119 -16.78 7.95 12.11
N GLY A 120 -15.57 8.49 12.35
CA GLY A 120 -15.05 9.63 11.61
C GLY A 120 -14.79 9.33 10.14
N GLY A 121 -14.25 8.15 9.83
CA GLY A 121 -14.09 7.69 8.46
C GLY A 121 -15.44 7.60 7.74
N ALA A 122 -16.44 6.97 8.36
CA ALA A 122 -17.77 6.84 7.79
C ALA A 122 -18.46 8.20 7.60
N ALA A 123 -18.40 9.08 8.60
CA ALA A 123 -19.03 10.40 8.52
C ALA A 123 -18.45 11.27 7.41
N ASN A 124 -17.11 11.30 7.27
CA ASN A 124 -16.43 12.12 6.26
C ASN A 124 -16.40 11.49 4.86
N PHE A 125 -16.69 10.19 4.74
CA PHE A 125 -16.66 9.49 3.46
C PHE A 125 -18.01 9.55 2.72
N TRP A 126 -19.12 9.66 3.45
CA TRP A 126 -20.48 9.65 2.88
C TRP A 126 -21.20 11.00 2.91
N SER A 127 -20.61 12.05 3.50
CA SER A 127 -21.15 13.41 3.50
C SER A 127 -20.69 14.21 2.28
#